data_AF-A0A939G5P7-F1
#
_entry.id   AF-A0A939G5P7-F1
#
_cell.length_a   1.000
_cell.length_b   1.000
_cell.length_c   1.000
_cell.angle_alpha   90.00
_cell.angle_beta   90.00
_cell.angle_gamma   90.00
#
_symmetry.space_group_name_H-M   'P 1'
#
loop_
_entity.id
_entity.type
_entity.pdbx_description
1 polymer ?
#
loop_
_entity_poly.entity_id
_entity_poly.type
_entity_poly.pdbx_seq_one_letter_code
_entity_poly.pdbx_strand_id
1 'polypeptide(L)'
;MSKFIITACLSVCLTAGYAQITLPAASPAATVAQQVGLGTVTVDYGRPSLKGRTMFGDRVPYGKVWRTGANKITDLTLSEPMTIEGKAVATGKYGLYSIPNADSFTFIINKDANAWGAYDYKAANDVIRLVVKSEKTAAKTETLTFEFVDLTPASAVLQMRWENTLVRLNIADDADSHVMAQIKEKTSAATVSTDTYYSAANYYLDTNRDLKQALVWANKVVEKSTEYWTYHLRAKILARSGNCKAARTDAQMSLDLAKKAGDDAYIKNNEKILEDCKL
;
A
#
# COMPACT_ATOMS: atom_id res chain seq x y z
N MET A 1 46.99 26.95 -68.36
CA MET A 1 46.37 26.05 -69.35
C MET A 1 45.07 25.50 -68.76
N SER A 2 43.94 25.90 -69.36
CA SER A 2 42.64 25.20 -69.55
C SER A 2 42.48 23.82 -68.83
N LYS A 3 41.42 23.45 -68.08
CA LYS A 3 39.99 23.28 -68.48
C LYS A 3 39.09 22.79 -67.31
N PHE A 4 37.81 23.22 -67.33
CA PHE A 4 36.51 22.54 -67.05
C PHE A 4 36.26 21.80 -65.70
N ILE A 5 35.31 22.26 -64.84
CA ILE A 5 33.84 21.96 -64.73
C ILE A 5 33.50 20.45 -64.56
N ILE A 6 32.78 20.09 -63.48
CA ILE A 6 31.48 19.35 -63.46
C ILE A 6 31.09 18.95 -62.02
N THR A 7 29.88 19.38 -61.64
CA THR A 7 29.04 19.04 -60.48
C THR A 7 28.58 17.57 -60.46
N ALA A 8 28.49 16.90 -59.30
CA ALA A 8 27.47 15.85 -59.05
C ALA A 8 27.35 15.43 -57.57
N CYS A 9 26.19 15.76 -57.00
CA CYS A 9 25.33 15.01 -56.06
C CYS A 9 25.89 13.71 -55.43
N LEU A 10 25.93 13.65 -54.08
CA LEU A 10 25.86 12.39 -53.34
C LEU A 10 24.82 12.51 -52.21
N SER A 11 23.58 12.18 -52.56
CA SER A 11 22.47 11.98 -51.63
C SER A 11 22.42 10.52 -51.17
N VAL A 12 22.08 10.35 -49.89
CA VAL A 12 21.42 9.20 -49.26
C VAL A 12 22.28 7.97 -48.92
N CYS A 13 22.40 7.70 -47.61
CA CYS A 13 21.93 6.44 -47.01
C CYS A 13 22.21 6.40 -45.49
N LEU A 14 21.28 6.89 -44.67
CA LEU A 14 21.27 6.61 -43.23
C LEU A 14 19.81 6.58 -42.73
N THR A 15 19.14 5.43 -42.89
CA THR A 15 18.07 4.95 -41.98
C THR A 15 17.88 3.44 -42.14
N ALA A 16 18.91 2.65 -41.84
CA ALA A 16 18.70 1.23 -41.52
C ALA A 16 18.13 1.17 -40.09
N GLY A 17 16.80 1.12 -39.96
CA GLY A 17 16.20 1.19 -38.63
C GLY A 17 14.78 0.73 -38.46
N TYR A 18 14.13 0.02 -39.39
CA TYR A 18 12.84 -0.65 -39.14
C TYR A 18 12.65 -1.83 -40.10
N ALA A 19 13.15 -3.03 -39.75
CA ALA A 19 12.91 -4.23 -40.57
C ALA A 19 12.85 -5.53 -39.74
N GLN A 20 12.43 -5.46 -38.47
CA GLN A 20 12.02 -6.67 -37.75
C GLN A 20 10.51 -6.79 -37.78
N ILE A 21 10.02 -7.96 -38.20
CA ILE A 21 8.61 -8.31 -38.09
C ILE A 21 8.27 -8.40 -36.60
N THR A 22 7.33 -7.58 -36.14
CA THR A 22 6.82 -7.65 -34.77
C THR A 22 5.93 -8.89 -34.65
N LEU A 23 6.40 -9.89 -33.91
CA LEU A 23 5.63 -11.08 -33.59
C LEU A 23 4.98 -10.94 -32.20
N PRO A 24 3.82 -11.57 -31.95
CA PRO A 24 3.27 -11.65 -30.60
C PRO A 24 4.29 -12.24 -29.62
N ALA A 25 4.45 -11.61 -28.45
CA ALA A 25 5.35 -12.11 -27.43
C ALA A 25 4.92 -13.52 -26.96
N ALA A 26 5.86 -14.45 -26.86
CA ALA A 26 5.59 -15.82 -26.41
C ALA A 26 5.02 -15.89 -24.97
N SER A 27 5.26 -14.84 -24.18
CA SER A 27 4.68 -14.63 -22.86
C SER A 27 4.19 -13.17 -22.81
N PRO A 28 2.91 -12.92 -23.13
CA PRO A 28 2.34 -11.58 -23.13
C PRO A 28 2.53 -10.89 -21.76
N ALA A 29 2.73 -9.57 -21.77
CA ALA A 29 2.74 -8.80 -20.54
C ALA A 29 1.32 -8.70 -19.96
N ALA A 30 1.21 -8.70 -18.64
CA ALA A 30 -0.02 -8.49 -17.90
C ALA A 30 0.24 -7.65 -16.65
N THR A 31 -0.77 -6.88 -16.26
CA THR A 31 -0.75 -6.08 -15.04
C THR A 31 -2.02 -6.35 -14.26
N VAL A 32 -1.90 -6.54 -12.95
CA VAL A 32 -3.02 -6.51 -12.01
C VAL A 32 -2.75 -5.48 -10.94
N ALA A 33 -3.76 -4.69 -10.60
CA ALA A 33 -3.66 -3.65 -9.57
C ALA A 33 -4.87 -3.70 -8.66
N GLN A 34 -4.67 -3.43 -7.37
CA GLN A 34 -5.73 -3.42 -6.37
C GLN A 34 -5.46 -2.34 -5.32
N GLN A 35 -6.49 -1.55 -5.01
CA GLN A 35 -6.47 -0.66 -3.85
C GLN A 35 -6.63 -1.48 -2.57
N VAL A 36 -5.73 -1.27 -1.62
CA VAL A 36 -5.69 -1.91 -0.31
C VAL A 36 -5.50 -0.81 0.72
N GLY A 37 -6.51 -0.56 1.55
CA GLY A 37 -6.53 0.62 2.43
C GLY A 37 -6.35 1.92 1.64
N LEU A 38 -5.34 2.69 2.03
CA LEU A 38 -4.97 3.95 1.40
C LEU A 38 -3.98 3.77 0.23
N GLY A 39 -3.38 2.59 0.08
CA GLY A 39 -2.40 2.30 -0.95
C GLY A 39 -2.94 1.47 -2.11
N THR A 40 -2.14 1.35 -3.16
CA THR A 40 -2.36 0.48 -4.32
C THR A 40 -1.20 -0.49 -4.44
N VAL A 41 -1.52 -1.77 -4.66
CA VAL A 41 -0.58 -2.83 -4.99
C VAL A 41 -0.69 -3.12 -6.48
N THR A 42 0.41 -3.07 -7.21
CA THR A 42 0.46 -3.38 -8.64
C THR A 42 1.48 -4.49 -8.90
N VAL A 43 1.10 -5.48 -9.71
CA VAL A 43 1.98 -6.56 -10.18
C VAL A 43 2.05 -6.52 -11.70
N ASP A 44 3.22 -6.23 -12.24
CA ASP A 44 3.50 -6.28 -13.69
C ASP A 44 4.36 -7.51 -14.01
N TYR A 45 3.87 -8.40 -14.86
CA TYR A 45 4.53 -9.67 -15.10
C TYR A 45 4.40 -10.15 -16.54
N GLY A 46 5.36 -10.98 -16.98
CA GLY A 46 5.21 -11.77 -18.19
C GLY A 46 4.41 -13.04 -17.90
N ARG A 47 3.44 -13.35 -18.76
CA ARG A 47 2.41 -14.38 -18.53
C ARG A 47 2.64 -15.64 -19.40
N PRO A 48 3.54 -16.56 -19.04
CA PRO A 48 3.82 -17.76 -19.83
C PRO A 48 2.70 -18.81 -19.76
N SER A 49 2.51 -19.55 -20.86
CA SER A 49 1.64 -20.73 -20.91
C SER A 49 2.44 -22.04 -20.85
N LEU A 50 1.80 -23.10 -20.36
CA LEU A 50 2.40 -24.42 -20.24
C LEU A 50 2.72 -25.00 -21.61
N LYS A 51 1.80 -24.90 -22.57
CA LYS A 51 1.92 -25.48 -23.92
C LYS A 51 2.25 -26.99 -23.85
N GLY A 52 1.54 -27.70 -22.97
CA GLY A 52 1.74 -29.13 -22.73
C GLY A 52 3.00 -29.51 -21.93
N ARG A 53 3.79 -28.54 -21.45
CA ARG A 53 4.99 -28.79 -20.65
C ARG A 53 4.68 -28.82 -19.15
N THR A 54 5.52 -29.52 -18.41
CA THR A 54 5.66 -29.37 -16.96
C THR A 54 6.65 -28.25 -16.67
N MET A 55 6.31 -27.38 -15.73
CA MET A 55 7.06 -26.19 -15.38
C MET A 55 7.69 -26.37 -14.01
N PHE A 56 6.92 -26.51 -12.95
CA PHE A 56 7.50 -26.69 -11.61
C PHE A 56 8.18 -28.05 -11.48
N GLY A 57 9.44 -28.04 -11.05
CA GLY A 57 10.29 -29.24 -10.96
C GLY A 57 11.00 -29.62 -12.27
N ASP A 58 10.65 -29.01 -13.42
CA ASP A 58 11.36 -29.18 -14.71
C ASP A 58 11.91 -27.82 -15.19
N ARG A 59 11.10 -27.02 -15.89
CA ARG A 59 11.53 -25.72 -16.45
C ARG A 59 11.77 -24.64 -15.39
N VAL A 60 11.11 -24.77 -14.24
CA VAL A 60 11.32 -23.99 -13.04
C VAL A 60 11.76 -24.97 -11.94
N PRO A 61 13.07 -25.22 -11.81
CA PRO A 61 13.59 -26.20 -10.86
C PRO A 61 13.28 -25.82 -9.42
N TYR A 62 12.98 -26.82 -8.59
CA TYR A 62 12.82 -26.60 -7.16
C TYR A 62 14.13 -26.19 -6.49
N GLY A 63 14.03 -25.40 -5.43
CA GLY A 63 15.19 -24.90 -4.67
C GLY A 63 16.06 -23.89 -5.42
N LYS A 64 15.61 -23.40 -6.59
CA LYS A 64 16.31 -22.38 -7.39
C LYS A 64 15.49 -21.09 -7.46
N VAL A 65 16.19 -19.96 -7.49
CA VAL A 65 15.56 -18.65 -7.67
C VAL A 65 14.95 -18.56 -9.07
N TRP A 66 13.71 -18.12 -9.13
CA TRP A 66 12.93 -17.89 -10.32
C TRP A 66 12.42 -16.45 -10.32
N ARG A 67 12.36 -15.83 -11.51
CA ARG A 67 11.88 -14.46 -11.72
C ARG A 67 10.36 -14.27 -11.54
N THR A 68 9.66 -15.34 -11.10
CA THR A 68 8.21 -15.38 -10.88
C THR A 68 7.37 -14.93 -12.08
N GLY A 69 7.82 -15.28 -13.28
CA GLY A 69 7.26 -14.82 -14.55
C GLY A 69 8.15 -15.23 -15.73
N ALA A 70 7.96 -14.55 -16.87
CA ALA A 70 8.78 -14.71 -18.07
C ALA A 70 9.19 -13.34 -18.66
N ASN A 71 10.19 -13.35 -19.54
CA ASN A 71 10.85 -12.15 -20.09
C ASN A 71 11.59 -11.37 -18.99
N LYS A 72 11.12 -10.19 -18.58
CA LYS A 72 11.69 -9.46 -17.44
C LYS A 72 11.27 -10.08 -16.10
N ILE A 73 11.87 -9.61 -15.01
CA ILE A 73 11.36 -9.90 -13.67
C ILE A 73 9.92 -9.39 -13.49
N THR A 74 9.15 -10.09 -12.67
CA THR A 74 7.86 -9.59 -12.19
C THR A 74 8.09 -8.40 -11.25
N ASP A 75 7.49 -7.26 -11.57
CA ASP A 75 7.54 -6.07 -10.73
C ASP A 75 6.40 -6.12 -9.71
N LEU A 76 6.71 -5.80 -8.45
CA LEU A 76 5.75 -5.51 -7.39
C LEU A 76 5.89 -4.04 -7.01
N THR A 77 4.84 -3.25 -7.19
CA THR A 77 4.82 -1.84 -6.79
C THR A 77 3.84 -1.64 -5.65
N LEU A 78 4.31 -1.01 -4.57
CA LEU A 78 3.51 -0.59 -3.43
C LEU A 78 3.50 0.94 -3.43
N SER A 79 2.32 1.56 -3.53
CA SER A 79 2.23 3.03 -3.50
C SER A 79 2.42 3.60 -2.10
N GLU A 80 2.10 2.82 -1.08
CA GLU A 80 2.27 3.15 0.33
C GLU A 80 3.07 2.04 1.04
N PRO A 81 3.69 2.30 2.20
CA PRO A 81 4.16 1.23 3.06
C PRO A 81 3.04 0.24 3.40
N MET A 82 3.31 -1.05 3.30
CA MET A 82 2.33 -2.11 3.56
C MET A 82 2.97 -3.25 4.36
N THR A 83 2.15 -4.17 4.83
CA THR A 83 2.61 -5.45 5.36
C THR A 83 2.32 -6.56 4.35
N ILE A 84 3.27 -7.48 4.18
CA ILE A 84 3.11 -8.68 3.36
C ILE A 84 3.43 -9.87 4.25
N GLU A 85 2.46 -10.77 4.43
CA GLU A 85 2.52 -11.85 5.42
C GLU A 85 2.88 -11.33 6.82
N GLY A 86 2.29 -10.18 7.20
CA GLY A 86 2.49 -9.52 8.50
C GLY A 86 3.84 -8.82 8.67
N LYS A 87 4.71 -8.79 7.65
CA LYS A 87 6.00 -8.11 7.72
C LYS A 87 5.99 -6.81 6.93
N ALA A 88 6.51 -5.73 7.54
CA ALA A 88 6.52 -4.40 6.93
C ALA A 88 7.43 -4.33 5.68
N VAL A 89 6.93 -3.66 4.65
CA VAL A 89 7.62 -3.37 3.40
C VAL A 89 7.33 -1.90 3.05
N ALA A 90 8.36 -1.12 2.79
CA ALA A 90 8.20 0.29 2.46
C ALA A 90 7.52 0.48 1.08
N THR A 91 6.98 1.67 0.83
CA THR A 91 6.57 2.09 -0.52
C THR A 91 7.74 1.95 -1.51
N GLY A 92 7.44 1.59 -2.75
CA GLY A 92 8.45 1.46 -3.79
C GLY A 92 8.10 0.43 -4.85
N LYS A 93 9.00 0.35 -5.83
CA LYS A 93 8.98 -0.65 -6.89
C LYS A 93 10.06 -1.69 -6.64
N TYR A 94 9.67 -2.95 -6.63
CA TYR A 94 10.51 -4.09 -6.27
C TYR A 94 10.46 -5.17 -7.36
N GLY A 95 11.54 -5.95 -7.45
CA GLY A 95 11.55 -7.22 -8.16
C GLY A 95 10.97 -8.34 -7.28
N LEU A 96 10.03 -9.11 -7.82
CA LEU A 96 9.44 -10.27 -7.16
C LEU A 96 10.06 -11.58 -7.68
N TYR A 97 10.97 -12.14 -6.91
CA TYR A 97 11.50 -13.48 -7.14
C TYR A 97 10.77 -14.50 -6.27
N SER A 98 10.92 -15.78 -6.61
CA SER A 98 10.46 -16.88 -5.81
C SER A 98 11.42 -18.07 -5.88
N ILE A 99 11.45 -18.87 -4.83
CA ILE A 99 12.08 -20.20 -4.82
C ILE A 99 10.95 -21.21 -4.61
N PRO A 100 10.53 -21.94 -5.66
CA PRO A 100 9.53 -22.98 -5.50
C PRO A 100 10.15 -24.21 -4.83
N ASN A 101 9.37 -24.87 -3.99
CA ASN A 101 9.61 -26.21 -3.45
C ASN A 101 8.35 -27.06 -3.69
N ALA A 102 8.38 -28.32 -3.24
CA ALA A 102 7.28 -29.26 -3.46
C ALA A 102 5.96 -28.85 -2.76
N ASP A 103 6.05 -28.20 -1.60
CA ASP A 103 4.91 -27.86 -0.75
C ASP A 103 4.92 -26.39 -0.25
N SER A 104 5.88 -25.60 -0.72
CA SER A 104 6.09 -24.22 -0.27
C SER A 104 6.76 -23.36 -1.34
N PHE A 105 6.55 -22.07 -1.24
CA PHE A 105 7.25 -21.06 -2.02
C PHE A 105 7.94 -20.09 -1.05
N THR A 106 9.20 -19.76 -1.33
CA THR A 106 9.84 -18.59 -0.72
C THR A 106 9.73 -17.43 -1.69
N PHE A 107 8.83 -16.49 -1.45
CA PHE A 107 8.81 -15.22 -2.17
C PHE A 107 9.92 -14.30 -1.66
N ILE A 108 10.54 -13.57 -2.57
CA ILE A 108 11.66 -12.68 -2.30
C ILE A 108 11.33 -11.34 -2.93
N ILE A 109 11.21 -10.32 -2.10
CA ILE A 109 11.08 -8.93 -2.54
C ILE A 109 12.49 -8.36 -2.59
N ASN A 110 12.91 -7.92 -3.77
CA ASN A 110 14.26 -7.47 -4.05
C ASN A 110 14.24 -6.01 -4.54
N LYS A 111 15.18 -5.18 -4.09
CA LYS A 111 15.22 -3.75 -4.45
C LYS A 111 15.59 -3.49 -5.92
N ASP A 112 16.11 -4.49 -6.64
CA ASP A 112 16.41 -4.37 -8.06
C ASP A 112 15.23 -4.81 -8.92
N ALA A 113 14.39 -3.84 -9.31
CA ALA A 113 13.26 -4.05 -10.21
C ALA A 113 13.66 -4.03 -11.70
N ASN A 114 14.93 -3.81 -12.04
CA ASN A 114 15.39 -3.75 -13.43
C ASN A 114 16.12 -5.03 -13.88
N ALA A 115 16.25 -6.00 -12.99
CA ALA A 115 16.87 -7.28 -13.29
C ALA A 115 16.14 -8.01 -14.42
N TRP A 116 16.89 -8.52 -15.38
CA TRP A 116 16.32 -9.16 -16.57
C TRP A 116 15.87 -10.60 -16.28
N GLY A 117 16.42 -11.22 -15.22
CA GLY A 117 15.99 -12.53 -14.74
C GLY A 117 16.73 -13.00 -13.48
N ALA A 118 16.71 -14.31 -13.25
CA ALA A 118 17.33 -14.93 -12.07
C ALA A 118 18.87 -14.96 -12.11
N TYR A 119 19.49 -14.70 -13.26
CA TYR A 119 20.96 -14.63 -13.40
C TYR A 119 21.54 -13.30 -12.91
N ASP A 120 20.75 -12.22 -12.97
CA ASP A 120 21.11 -10.91 -12.42
C ASP A 120 20.82 -10.81 -10.92
N TYR A 121 20.22 -11.85 -10.34
CA TYR A 121 19.77 -11.88 -8.96
C TYR A 121 20.95 -11.72 -7.99
N LYS A 122 20.82 -10.76 -7.07
CA LYS A 122 21.77 -10.53 -5.99
C LYS A 122 21.06 -10.62 -4.65
N ALA A 123 21.42 -11.60 -3.83
CA ALA A 123 20.83 -11.78 -2.50
C ALA A 123 21.06 -10.57 -1.57
N ALA A 124 22.14 -9.81 -1.77
CA ALA A 124 22.41 -8.55 -1.07
C ALA A 124 21.37 -7.45 -1.35
N ASN A 125 20.51 -7.65 -2.36
CA ASN A 125 19.42 -6.75 -2.70
C ASN A 125 18.06 -7.22 -2.15
N ASP A 126 18.01 -8.36 -1.45
CA ASP A 126 16.78 -8.83 -0.83
C ASP A 126 16.35 -7.87 0.28
N VAL A 127 15.11 -7.40 0.20
CA VAL A 127 14.44 -6.65 1.27
C VAL A 127 13.87 -7.64 2.27
N ILE A 128 13.18 -8.68 1.77
CA ILE A 128 12.54 -9.67 2.62
C ILE A 128 12.33 -11.00 1.89
N ARG A 129 12.33 -12.08 2.67
CA ARG A 129 11.93 -13.42 2.24
C ARG A 129 10.73 -13.91 3.04
N LEU A 130 9.74 -14.45 2.33
CA LEU A 130 8.44 -14.88 2.85
C LEU A 130 8.20 -16.31 2.42
N VAL A 131 8.16 -17.23 3.39
CA VAL A 131 7.83 -18.63 3.12
C VAL A 131 6.33 -18.81 3.28
N VAL A 132 5.67 -19.27 2.23
CA VAL A 132 4.25 -19.58 2.22
C VAL A 132 4.03 -20.99 1.71
N LYS A 133 2.94 -21.62 2.15
CA LYS A 133 2.55 -22.95 1.69
C LYS A 133 2.06 -22.87 0.24
N SER A 134 2.41 -23.87 -0.57
CA SER A 134 1.75 -24.08 -1.87
C SER A 134 0.64 -25.10 -1.73
N GLU A 135 -0.48 -24.81 -2.39
CA GLU A 135 -1.64 -25.67 -2.46
C GLU A 135 -1.74 -26.31 -3.83
N LYS A 136 -2.20 -27.58 -3.84
CA LYS A 136 -2.51 -28.27 -5.08
C LYS A 136 -3.95 -27.99 -5.48
N THR A 137 -4.16 -27.45 -6.67
CA THR A 137 -5.50 -27.17 -7.21
C THR A 137 -6.03 -28.35 -8.01
N ALA A 138 -7.34 -28.58 -7.96
CA ALA A 138 -7.99 -29.61 -8.79
C ALA A 138 -7.96 -29.25 -10.28
N ALA A 139 -8.33 -28.01 -10.61
CA ALA A 139 -8.27 -27.50 -11.97
C ALA A 139 -6.84 -27.04 -12.32
N LYS A 140 -6.41 -27.38 -13.53
CA LYS A 140 -5.13 -26.96 -14.10
C LYS A 140 -5.25 -25.55 -14.69
N THR A 141 -4.35 -24.66 -14.31
CA THR A 141 -4.23 -23.29 -14.84
C THR A 141 -3.17 -23.26 -15.95
N GLU A 142 -3.62 -23.11 -17.19
CA GLU A 142 -2.74 -23.18 -18.39
C GLU A 142 -1.78 -22.00 -18.52
N THR A 143 -2.16 -20.82 -18.05
CA THR A 143 -1.35 -19.61 -18.18
C THR A 143 -1.11 -19.04 -16.79
N LEU A 144 0.15 -18.75 -16.44
CA LEU A 144 0.51 -18.16 -15.15
C LEU A 144 -0.40 -16.96 -14.86
N THR A 145 -1.02 -16.91 -13.69
CA THR A 145 -2.01 -15.88 -13.38
C THR A 145 -1.75 -15.33 -11.99
N PHE A 146 -1.61 -14.00 -11.90
CA PHE A 146 -1.77 -13.26 -10.66
C PHE A 146 -3.17 -12.65 -10.61
N GLU A 147 -3.78 -12.66 -9.43
CA GLU A 147 -5.06 -12.01 -9.17
C GLU A 147 -5.17 -11.64 -7.68
N PHE A 148 -5.99 -10.64 -7.36
CA PHE A 148 -6.30 -10.27 -5.98
C PHE A 148 -7.65 -10.87 -5.57
N VAL A 149 -7.71 -11.47 -4.38
CA VAL A 149 -8.92 -12.05 -3.78
C VAL A 149 -9.02 -11.71 -2.30
N ASP A 150 -10.14 -12.09 -1.68
CA ASP A 150 -10.39 -11.94 -0.24
C ASP A 150 -10.18 -10.50 0.25
N LEU A 151 -10.76 -9.55 -0.47
CA LEU A 151 -10.62 -8.12 -0.19
C LEU A 151 -11.34 -7.73 1.10
N THR A 152 -10.69 -6.90 1.90
CA THR A 152 -11.26 -6.14 3.02
C THR A 152 -10.97 -4.65 2.82
N PRO A 153 -11.53 -3.74 3.65
CA PRO A 153 -11.18 -2.32 3.56
C PRO A 153 -9.68 -2.02 3.67
N ALA A 154 -8.90 -2.87 4.34
CA ALA A 154 -7.48 -2.64 4.61
C ALA A 154 -6.54 -3.77 4.15
N SER A 155 -7.06 -4.83 3.52
CA SER A 155 -6.24 -5.97 3.09
C SER A 155 -6.76 -6.62 1.81
N ALA A 156 -5.88 -7.33 1.11
CA ALA A 156 -6.23 -8.22 0.02
C ALA A 156 -5.21 -9.38 -0.04
N VAL A 157 -5.60 -10.50 -0.62
CA VAL A 157 -4.71 -11.63 -0.87
C VAL A 157 -4.29 -11.61 -2.34
N LEU A 158 -3.00 -11.41 -2.59
CA LEU A 158 -2.40 -11.65 -3.91
C LEU A 158 -2.21 -13.16 -4.07
N GLN A 159 -2.88 -13.77 -5.04
CA GLN A 159 -2.67 -15.18 -5.36
C GLN A 159 -1.96 -15.34 -6.70
N MET A 160 -1.10 -16.36 -6.79
CA MET A 160 -0.45 -16.81 -8.02
C MET A 160 -0.87 -18.25 -8.33
N ARG A 161 -1.34 -18.48 -9.55
CA ARG A 161 -1.80 -19.78 -10.05
C ARG A 161 -1.06 -20.18 -11.31
N TRP A 162 -0.56 -21.41 -11.36
CA TRP A 162 -0.04 -22.03 -12.57
C TRP A 162 0.02 -23.54 -12.43
N GLU A 163 -0.29 -24.28 -13.50
CA GLU A 163 -0.52 -25.71 -13.42
C GLU A 163 -1.56 -26.06 -12.35
N ASN A 164 -1.26 -27.02 -11.50
CA ASN A 164 -2.05 -27.37 -10.34
C ASN A 164 -1.49 -26.75 -9.06
N THR A 165 -0.78 -25.61 -9.15
CA THR A 165 -0.16 -24.93 -8.00
C THR A 165 -0.84 -23.59 -7.75
N LEU A 166 -1.14 -23.33 -6.47
CA LEU A 166 -1.67 -22.08 -5.97
C LEU A 166 -0.87 -21.64 -4.75
N VAL A 167 -0.47 -20.38 -4.72
CA VAL A 167 0.20 -19.75 -3.58
C VAL A 167 -0.44 -18.39 -3.32
N ARG A 168 -0.45 -17.97 -2.06
CA ARG A 168 -1.13 -16.76 -1.59
C ARG A 168 -0.19 -15.92 -0.75
N LEU A 169 -0.31 -14.61 -0.90
CA LEU A 169 0.34 -13.58 -0.10
C LEU A 169 -0.72 -12.62 0.41
N ASN A 170 -0.95 -12.60 1.72
CA ASN A 170 -1.77 -11.59 2.36
C ASN A 170 -1.00 -10.26 2.38
N ILE A 171 -1.62 -9.23 1.81
CA ILE A 171 -1.11 -7.86 1.77
C ILE A 171 -2.10 -6.98 2.50
N ALA A 172 -1.62 -6.20 3.47
CA ALA A 172 -2.45 -5.29 4.23
C ALA A 172 -1.81 -3.91 4.32
N ASP A 173 -2.64 -2.88 4.23
CA ASP A 173 -2.26 -1.52 4.49
C ASP A 173 -2.10 -1.30 6.00
N ASP A 174 -0.99 -0.69 6.41
CA ASP A 174 -0.83 -0.22 7.77
C ASP A 174 -1.32 1.22 7.87
N ALA A 175 -2.64 1.37 7.72
CA ALA A 175 -3.31 2.66 7.79
C ALA A 175 -2.99 3.42 9.08
N ASP A 176 -2.73 2.69 10.17
CA ASP A 176 -2.34 3.30 11.44
C ASP A 176 -0.97 3.97 11.37
N SER A 177 0.04 3.25 10.86
CA SER A 177 1.36 3.85 10.65
C SER A 177 1.32 5.07 9.73
N HIS A 178 0.50 5.05 8.67
CA HIS A 178 0.35 6.21 7.77
C HIS A 178 -0.24 7.42 8.47
N VAL A 179 -1.35 7.21 9.18
CA VAL A 179 -2.00 8.31 9.92
C VAL A 179 -1.06 8.83 11.00
N MET A 180 -0.32 7.97 11.69
CA MET A 180 0.65 8.38 12.71
C MET A 180 1.83 9.16 12.12
N ALA A 181 2.34 8.76 10.95
CA ALA A 181 3.36 9.50 10.23
C ALA A 181 2.86 10.89 9.81
N GLN A 182 1.65 10.96 9.24
CA GLN A 182 1.02 12.24 8.87
C GLN A 182 0.77 13.12 10.09
N ILE A 183 0.29 12.57 11.21
CA ILE A 183 0.11 13.32 12.46
C ILE A 183 1.44 13.89 12.92
N LYS A 184 2.50 13.09 12.95
CA LYS A 184 3.83 13.54 13.36
C LYS A 184 4.33 14.68 12.47
N GLU A 185 4.27 14.52 11.16
CA GLU A 185 4.70 15.53 10.19
C GLU A 185 3.87 16.82 10.31
N LYS A 186 2.55 16.70 10.17
CA LYS A 186 1.64 17.86 10.05
C LYS A 186 1.49 18.62 11.36
N THR A 187 1.57 17.96 12.52
CA THR A 187 1.51 18.65 13.83
C THR A 187 2.83 19.28 14.24
N SER A 188 3.93 19.00 13.53
CA SER A 188 5.26 19.59 13.75
C SER A 188 5.59 20.70 12.74
N ALA A 189 4.69 21.02 11.82
CA ALA A 189 4.89 22.07 10.82
C ALA A 189 4.97 23.46 11.48
N ALA A 190 5.64 24.42 10.83
CA ALA A 190 5.79 25.79 11.33
C ALA A 190 4.44 26.48 11.58
N THR A 191 3.45 26.19 10.73
CA THR A 191 2.08 26.64 10.87
C THR A 191 1.16 25.43 10.78
N VAL A 192 0.36 25.20 11.82
CA VAL A 192 -0.56 24.06 11.89
C VAL A 192 -2.01 24.56 11.96
N SER A 193 -2.87 24.02 11.09
CA SER A 193 -4.29 24.37 11.06
C SER A 193 -5.05 23.79 12.25
N THR A 194 -6.15 24.43 12.62
CA THR A 194 -7.07 23.94 13.66
C THR A 194 -7.58 22.54 13.32
N ASP A 195 -7.95 22.30 12.05
CA ASP A 195 -8.43 20.99 11.58
C ASP A 195 -7.37 19.90 11.74
N THR A 196 -6.08 20.21 11.51
CA THR A 196 -5.00 19.24 11.69
C THR A 196 -4.90 18.78 13.15
N TYR A 197 -4.96 19.72 14.10
CA TYR A 197 -4.97 19.37 15.53
C TYR A 197 -6.26 18.64 15.93
N TYR A 198 -7.40 19.02 15.37
CA TYR A 198 -8.68 18.37 15.61
C TYR A 198 -8.67 16.91 15.14
N SER A 199 -8.19 16.65 13.92
CA SER A 199 -8.04 15.30 13.38
C SER A 199 -7.04 14.47 14.18
N ALA A 200 -5.89 15.03 14.56
CA ALA A 200 -4.88 14.33 15.35
C ALA A 200 -5.41 13.92 16.73
N ALA A 201 -6.11 14.83 17.42
CA ALA A 201 -6.72 14.57 18.73
C ALA A 201 -7.82 13.53 18.67
N ASN A 202 -8.73 13.60 17.68
CA ASN A 202 -9.75 12.55 17.47
C ASN A 202 -9.10 11.20 17.20
N TYR A 203 -8.08 11.15 16.33
CA TYR A 203 -7.43 9.90 16.01
C TYR A 203 -6.81 9.23 17.24
N TYR A 204 -6.11 10.01 18.08
CA TYR A 204 -5.54 9.49 19.32
C TYR A 204 -6.61 9.03 20.32
N LEU A 205 -7.73 9.77 20.40
CA LEU A 205 -8.87 9.39 21.23
C LEU A 205 -9.47 8.07 20.75
N ASP A 206 -9.78 7.95 19.46
CA ASP A 206 -10.53 6.83 18.89
C ASP A 206 -9.69 5.55 18.86
N THR A 207 -8.36 5.67 18.66
CA THR A 207 -7.41 4.55 18.69
C THR A 207 -6.81 4.25 20.07
N ASN A 208 -7.35 4.86 21.13
CA ASN A 208 -6.93 4.63 22.53
C ASN A 208 -5.43 4.87 22.77
N ARG A 209 -4.87 5.94 22.18
CA ARG A 209 -3.47 6.35 22.31
C ARG A 209 -3.28 7.32 23.49
N ASP A 210 -2.12 7.98 23.55
CA ASP A 210 -1.78 8.92 24.61
C ASP A 210 -2.77 10.09 24.69
N LEU A 211 -3.68 10.00 25.65
CA LEU A 211 -4.71 11.00 25.90
C LEU A 211 -4.13 12.34 26.38
N LYS A 212 -2.92 12.35 26.97
CA LYS A 212 -2.25 13.61 27.35
C LYS A 212 -1.87 14.40 26.10
N GLN A 213 -1.31 13.72 25.11
CA GLN A 213 -0.99 14.34 23.83
C GLN A 213 -2.25 14.76 23.07
N ALA A 214 -3.30 13.93 23.06
CA ALA A 214 -4.59 14.28 22.48
C ALA A 214 -5.16 15.56 23.12
N LEU A 215 -5.06 15.69 24.44
CA LEU A 215 -5.51 16.87 25.19
C LEU A 215 -4.71 18.13 24.84
N VAL A 216 -3.40 18.01 24.63
CA VAL A 216 -2.57 19.15 24.17
C VAL A 216 -3.08 19.68 22.84
N TRP A 217 -3.39 18.82 21.88
CA TRP A 217 -3.95 19.25 20.60
C TRP A 217 -5.37 19.79 20.73
N ALA A 218 -6.22 19.15 21.53
CA ALA A 218 -7.58 19.63 21.77
C ALA A 218 -7.59 21.03 22.43
N ASN A 219 -6.64 21.34 23.32
CA ASN A 219 -6.46 22.68 23.86
C ASN A 219 -6.13 23.70 22.76
N LYS A 220 -5.17 23.38 21.87
CA LYS A 220 -4.84 24.26 20.73
C LYS A 220 -6.03 24.49 19.79
N VAL A 221 -6.93 23.50 19.67
CA VAL A 221 -8.16 23.65 18.87
C VAL A 221 -9.07 24.69 19.51
N VAL A 222 -9.42 24.53 20.80
CA VAL A 222 -10.38 25.43 21.45
C VAL A 222 -9.85 26.85 21.66
N GLU A 223 -8.52 27.04 21.70
CA GLU A 223 -7.88 28.36 21.69
C GLU A 223 -8.18 29.14 20.41
N LYS A 224 -8.42 28.45 19.29
CA LYS A 224 -8.63 29.04 17.97
C LYS A 224 -10.07 28.95 17.48
N SER A 225 -10.86 28.00 17.98
CA SER A 225 -12.24 27.74 17.54
C SER A 225 -13.12 27.38 18.72
N THR A 226 -14.13 28.21 18.95
CA THR A 226 -15.09 28.08 20.06
C THR A 226 -16.40 27.43 19.62
N GLU A 227 -16.35 26.56 18.63
CA GLU A 227 -17.51 25.83 18.13
C GLU A 227 -17.91 24.69 19.08
N TYR A 228 -19.18 24.29 19.10
CA TYR A 228 -19.62 23.27 20.07
C TYR A 228 -18.87 21.94 19.91
N TRP A 229 -18.53 21.53 18.69
CA TRP A 229 -17.83 20.25 18.46
C TRP A 229 -16.37 20.26 18.96
N THR A 230 -15.72 21.42 19.06
CA THR A 230 -14.34 21.51 19.56
C THR A 230 -14.29 21.31 21.08
N TYR A 231 -15.22 21.95 21.81
CA TYR A 231 -15.43 21.68 23.23
C TYR A 231 -15.85 20.23 23.48
N HIS A 232 -16.72 19.67 22.63
CA HIS A 232 -17.14 18.28 22.76
C HIS A 232 -15.96 17.30 22.64
N LEU A 233 -15.09 17.48 21.65
CA LEU A 233 -13.87 16.68 21.50
C LEU A 233 -13.02 16.72 22.78
N ARG A 234 -12.75 17.91 23.31
CA ARG A 234 -11.94 18.05 24.51
C ARG A 234 -12.63 17.45 25.74
N ALA A 235 -13.95 17.58 25.84
CA ALA A 235 -14.76 16.92 26.87
C ALA A 235 -14.62 15.39 26.82
N LYS A 236 -14.70 14.77 25.63
CA LYS A 236 -14.50 13.32 25.46
C LYS A 236 -13.13 12.88 25.94
N ILE A 237 -12.07 13.61 25.58
CA ILE A 237 -10.69 13.31 25.98
C ILE A 237 -10.54 13.41 27.49
N LEU A 238 -11.05 14.49 28.10
CA LEU A 238 -11.01 14.72 29.54
C LEU A 238 -11.77 13.64 30.32
N ALA A 239 -12.97 13.27 29.85
CA ALA A 239 -13.77 12.21 30.46
C ALA A 239 -13.04 10.86 30.41
N ARG A 240 -12.50 10.49 29.24
CA ARG A 240 -11.73 9.24 29.08
C ARG A 240 -10.42 9.23 29.86
N SER A 241 -9.86 10.40 30.15
CA SER A 241 -8.69 10.57 31.02
C SER A 241 -9.03 10.55 32.52
N GLY A 242 -10.30 10.35 32.89
CA GLY A 242 -10.80 10.37 34.27
C GLY A 242 -10.94 11.78 34.87
N ASN A 243 -10.71 12.85 34.10
CA ASN A 243 -10.86 14.23 34.57
C ASN A 243 -12.31 14.70 34.40
N CYS A 244 -13.23 14.06 35.14
CA CYS A 244 -14.66 14.32 35.00
C CYS A 244 -15.07 15.75 35.37
N LYS A 245 -14.37 16.41 36.30
CA LYS A 245 -14.65 17.81 36.63
C LYS A 245 -14.46 18.74 35.42
N ALA A 246 -13.32 18.64 34.74
CA ALA A 246 -13.05 19.46 33.56
C ALA A 246 -13.90 19.01 32.35
N ALA A 247 -14.13 17.71 32.20
CA ALA A 247 -14.98 17.17 31.14
C ALA A 247 -16.39 17.75 31.18
N ARG A 248 -16.99 17.85 32.38
CA ARG A 248 -18.31 18.46 32.56
C ARG A 248 -18.33 19.93 32.16
N THR A 249 -17.29 20.70 32.48
CA THR A 249 -17.21 22.11 32.11
C THR A 249 -17.26 22.28 30.59
N ASP A 250 -16.45 21.54 29.84
CA ASP A 250 -16.45 21.58 28.38
C ASP A 250 -17.75 21.03 27.78
N ALA A 251 -18.28 19.93 28.33
CA ALA A 251 -19.53 19.34 27.87
C ALA A 251 -20.71 20.32 28.03
N GLN A 252 -20.73 21.11 29.12
CA GLN A 252 -21.75 22.13 29.32
C GLN A 252 -21.61 23.29 28.31
N MET A 253 -20.39 23.76 28.06
CA MET A 253 -20.13 24.80 27.03
C MET A 253 -20.60 24.32 25.64
N SER A 254 -20.24 23.09 25.29
CA SER A 254 -20.67 22.47 24.04
C SER A 254 -22.19 22.30 23.98
N LEU A 255 -22.83 21.84 25.06
CA LEU A 255 -24.28 21.66 25.14
C LEU A 255 -25.04 22.97 24.91
N ASP A 256 -24.62 24.05 25.54
CA ASP A 256 -25.28 25.36 25.41
C ASP A 256 -25.19 25.90 23.98
N LEU A 257 -24.04 25.70 23.34
CA LEU A 257 -23.82 26.09 21.94
C LEU A 257 -24.59 25.18 20.96
N ALA A 258 -24.61 23.86 21.19
CA ALA A 258 -25.36 22.90 20.37
C ALA A 258 -26.88 23.15 20.46
N LYS A 259 -27.41 23.51 21.64
CA LYS A 259 -28.81 23.94 21.83
C LYS A 259 -29.16 25.18 21.03
N LYS A 260 -28.25 26.18 20.99
CA LYS A 260 -28.44 27.37 20.15
C LYS A 260 -28.42 27.05 18.66
N ALA A 261 -27.61 26.07 18.26
CA ALA A 261 -27.50 25.62 16.87
C ALA A 261 -28.63 24.66 16.44
N GLY A 262 -29.40 24.11 17.38
CA GLY A 262 -30.41 23.08 17.10
C GLY A 262 -29.82 21.73 16.69
N ASP A 263 -28.60 21.40 17.12
CA ASP A 263 -27.96 20.12 16.82
C ASP A 263 -28.28 19.07 17.89
N ASP A 264 -29.38 18.34 17.69
CA ASP A 264 -29.86 17.31 18.61
C ASP A 264 -28.84 16.18 18.87
N ALA A 265 -27.98 15.87 17.89
CA ALA A 265 -26.97 14.83 18.05
C ALA A 265 -25.90 15.26 19.06
N TYR A 266 -25.40 16.49 18.95
CA TYR A 266 -24.43 17.02 19.91
C TYR A 266 -25.06 17.33 21.27
N ILE A 267 -26.32 17.74 21.33
CA ILE A 267 -27.05 17.87 22.61
C ILE A 267 -27.00 16.54 23.35
N LYS A 268 -27.44 15.46 22.71
CA LYS A 268 -27.45 14.11 23.31
C LYS A 268 -26.05 13.61 23.67
N ASN A 269 -25.06 13.83 22.81
CA ASN A 269 -23.69 13.39 23.08
C ASN A 269 -23.08 14.11 24.29
N ASN A 270 -23.35 15.41 24.46
CA ASN A 270 -22.87 16.16 25.63
C ASN A 270 -23.61 15.76 26.92
N GLU A 271 -24.92 15.58 26.86
CA GLU A 271 -25.72 15.08 27.99
C GLU A 271 -25.20 13.71 28.47
N LYS A 272 -24.81 12.83 27.53
CA LYS A 272 -24.17 11.56 27.87
C LYS A 272 -22.87 11.74 28.63
N ILE A 273 -21.99 12.65 28.23
CA ILE A 273 -20.74 12.93 28.98
C ILE A 273 -21.06 13.46 30.38
N LEU A 274 -22.03 14.37 30.50
CA LEU A 274 -22.48 14.90 31.79
C LEU A 274 -23.07 13.81 32.70
N GLU A 275 -23.70 12.79 32.12
CA GLU A 275 -24.19 11.64 32.85
C GLU A 275 -23.07 10.67 33.26
N ASP A 276 -22.21 10.30 32.32
CA ASP A 276 -21.11 9.37 32.57
C ASP A 276 -20.09 9.93 33.59
N CYS A 277 -19.98 11.26 33.69
CA CYS A 277 -19.15 11.98 34.66
C CYS A 277 -19.96 12.59 35.83
N LYS A 278 -20.99 11.92 36.34
CA LYS A 278 -21.63 12.31 37.62
C LYS A 278 -20.60 12.20 38.77
N LEU A 279 -20.52 13.26 39.59
CA LEU A 279 -19.66 13.34 40.77
C LEU A 279 -20.40 12.85 42.02
#